data_AF-A0A7J2TJY5-F1
#
_entry.id   AF-A0A7J2TJY5-F1
#
_cell.length_a   1.000
_cell.length_b   1.000
_cell.length_c   1.000
_cell.angle_alpha   90.00
_cell.angle_beta   90.00
_cell.angle_gamma   90.00
#
_symmetry.space_group_name_H-M   'P 1'
#
loop_
_entity.id
_entity.type
_entity.pdbx_description
1 polymer ?
#
loop_
_entity_poly.entity_id
_entity_poly.type
_entity_poly.pdbx_seq_one_letter_code
_entity_poly.pdbx_strand_id
1 'polypeptide(L)'
;MNERGLIDLFSAMNCLSGSIKECPYYPCHFEGQDCSICYCIFYPCFIYKFGDLIVSSRGSYVWSCKRCEWVHRKENVEEIVAYFSSFPKQVIVESGWEFFSKALQEILFGSEVGYRIGKSYNIMPANFKFAKCRKVDSGSFLMIKLSDIRIEEVRETREFSDEGFIFIPLKSGKKLIGHNGESFLECEL
;
A
#
# COMPACT_ATOMS: atom_id res chain seq x y z
N MET A 1 -5.61 -10.38 5.57
CA MET A 1 -6.41 -9.32 4.90
C MET A 1 -7.00 -8.37 5.94
N ASN A 2 -7.30 -7.11 5.62
CA ASN A 2 -7.93 -6.17 6.57
C ASN A 2 -9.46 -6.32 6.55
N GLU A 3 -10.00 -7.16 7.43
CA GLU A 3 -11.45 -7.47 7.50
C GLU A 3 -12.33 -6.23 7.70
N ARG A 4 -11.91 -5.27 8.53
CA ARG A 4 -12.68 -4.05 8.76
C ARG A 4 -12.77 -3.20 7.50
N GLY A 5 -11.69 -3.11 6.74
CA GLY A 5 -11.70 -2.40 5.47
C GLY A 5 -12.66 -3.03 4.47
N LEU A 6 -12.78 -4.36 4.44
CA LEU A 6 -13.75 -5.03 3.57
C LEU A 6 -15.19 -4.73 3.95
N ILE A 7 -15.50 -4.70 5.25
CA ILE A 7 -16.83 -4.34 5.74
C ILE A 7 -17.18 -2.92 5.26
N ASP A 8 -16.26 -1.98 5.42
CA ASP A 8 -16.45 -0.59 4.97
C ASP A 8 -16.63 -0.53 3.44
N LEU A 9 -15.77 -1.21 2.66
CA LEU A 9 -15.88 -1.27 1.21
C LEU A 9 -17.25 -1.80 0.76
N PHE A 10 -17.71 -2.92 1.33
CA PHE A 10 -18.99 -3.51 0.94
C PHE A 10 -20.18 -2.65 1.37
N SER A 11 -20.07 -1.90 2.46
CA SER A 11 -21.05 -0.88 2.82
C SER A 11 -21.06 0.25 1.79
N ALA A 12 -19.88 0.79 1.46
CA ALA A 12 -19.68 1.88 0.51
C ALA A 12 -20.17 1.53 -0.92
N MET A 13 -20.03 0.27 -1.33
CA MET A 13 -20.57 -0.23 -2.60
C MET A 13 -22.11 -0.16 -2.69
N ASN A 14 -22.81 -0.19 -1.55
CA ASN A 14 -24.27 0.00 -1.55
C ASN A 14 -24.62 1.49 -1.39
N CYS A 15 -23.90 2.21 -0.53
CA CYS A 15 -24.12 3.63 -0.28
C CYS A 15 -22.88 4.29 0.35
N LEU A 16 -22.45 5.42 -0.21
CA LEU A 16 -21.38 6.23 0.38
C LEU A 16 -21.89 6.97 1.62
N SER A 17 -21.18 6.82 2.72
CA SER A 17 -21.54 7.46 4.00
C SER A 17 -21.05 8.91 4.07
N GLY A 18 -19.99 9.26 3.32
CA GLY A 18 -19.36 10.58 3.39
C GLY A 18 -18.75 10.84 4.78
N SER A 19 -18.78 12.09 5.24
CA SER A 19 -18.26 12.46 6.56
C SER A 19 -19.20 12.06 7.70
N ILE A 20 -18.65 11.42 8.74
CA ILE A 20 -19.40 10.99 9.93
C ILE A 20 -18.95 11.84 11.13
N LYS A 21 -19.64 12.95 11.40
CA LYS A 21 -19.24 13.94 12.42
C LYS A 21 -19.49 13.47 13.86
N GLU A 22 -20.39 12.50 14.03
CA GLU A 22 -20.74 11.90 15.32
C GLU A 22 -19.70 10.84 15.75
N CYS A 23 -18.78 10.44 14.86
CA CYS A 23 -17.73 9.50 15.19
C CYS A 23 -16.76 10.10 16.21
N PRO A 24 -16.44 9.41 17.33
CA PRO A 24 -15.53 9.94 18.36
C PRO A 24 -14.09 10.12 17.86
N TYR A 25 -13.78 9.57 16.69
CA TYR A 25 -12.49 9.71 16.03
C TYR A 25 -12.49 10.78 14.93
N TYR A 26 -13.60 11.49 14.68
CA TYR A 26 -13.68 12.49 13.61
C TYR A 26 -13.15 13.86 14.05
N PRO A 27 -12.36 14.56 13.19
CA PRO A 27 -11.68 14.01 12.02
C PRO A 27 -10.49 13.15 12.45
N CYS A 28 -10.26 12.01 11.81
CA CYS A 28 -9.08 11.19 12.08
C CYS A 28 -7.87 11.62 11.25
N HIS A 29 -8.10 12.26 10.10
CA HIS A 29 -7.08 12.78 9.20
C HIS A 29 -7.28 14.28 8.90
N PHE A 30 -8.47 14.70 8.45
CA PHE A 30 -8.76 16.10 8.12
C PHE A 30 -10.26 16.40 8.16
N GLU A 31 -10.62 17.68 8.31
CA GLU A 31 -12.03 18.11 8.32
C GLU A 31 -12.68 17.90 6.95
N GLY A 32 -13.88 17.29 6.93
CA GLY A 32 -14.61 16.97 5.70
C GLY A 32 -14.15 15.68 5.02
N GLN A 33 -13.31 14.88 5.68
CA GLN A 33 -12.92 13.56 5.19
C GLN A 33 -14.12 12.65 4.89
N ASP A 34 -13.99 11.82 3.88
CA ASP A 34 -14.91 10.74 3.59
C ASP A 34 -14.56 9.52 4.46
N CYS A 35 -15.53 9.04 5.23
CA CYS A 35 -15.40 7.91 6.14
C CYS A 35 -16.00 6.61 5.56
N SER A 36 -16.42 6.58 4.29
CA SER A 36 -17.05 5.40 3.68
C SER A 36 -16.09 4.20 3.60
N ILE A 37 -14.78 4.45 3.50
CA ILE A 37 -13.71 3.45 3.60
C ILE A 37 -12.77 3.86 4.74
N CYS A 38 -13.30 3.90 5.96
CA CYS A 38 -12.56 4.38 7.13
C CYS A 38 -11.33 3.53 7.44
N TYR A 39 -11.46 2.21 7.32
CA TYR A 39 -10.34 1.28 7.38
C TYR A 39 -9.79 1.01 5.98
N CYS A 40 -8.52 1.35 5.76
CA CYS A 40 -7.86 1.16 4.46
C CYS A 40 -7.77 -0.32 4.07
N ILE A 41 -8.45 -0.71 2.99
CA ILE A 41 -8.38 -2.06 2.41
C ILE A 41 -7.01 -2.42 1.83
N PHE A 42 -6.21 -1.41 1.49
CA PHE A 42 -4.88 -1.59 0.92
C PHE A 42 -3.79 -1.76 1.98
N TYR A 43 -4.13 -1.79 3.27
CA TYR A 43 -3.16 -1.89 4.34
C TYR A 43 -2.56 -3.32 4.45
N PRO A 44 -1.22 -3.45 4.56
CA PRO A 44 -0.19 -2.42 4.35
C PRO A 44 0.10 -2.21 2.85
N CYS A 45 0.08 -0.97 2.35
CA CYS A 45 0.24 -0.77 0.89
C CYS A 45 1.70 -0.81 0.43
N PHE A 46 2.64 -0.59 1.35
CA PHE A 46 4.08 -0.50 1.08
C PHE A 46 4.49 0.52 0.01
N ILE A 47 3.70 1.58 -0.14
CA ILE A 47 4.01 2.73 -1.01
C ILE A 47 4.30 3.94 -0.12
N TYR A 48 5.55 4.40 -0.09
CA TYR A 48 6.03 5.43 0.83
C TYR A 48 5.38 6.81 0.66
N LYS A 49 4.71 7.07 -0.47
CA LYS A 49 3.86 8.24 -0.63
C LYS A 49 2.69 8.27 0.37
N PHE A 50 2.21 7.10 0.79
CA PHE A 50 1.02 6.89 1.63
C PHE A 50 1.35 6.34 3.02
N GLY A 51 2.62 6.24 3.40
CA GLY A 51 2.99 5.75 4.71
C GLY A 51 4.47 5.49 4.86
N ASP A 52 4.83 4.94 6.01
CA ASP A 52 6.22 4.64 6.36
C ASP A 52 6.32 3.28 7.06
N LEU A 53 7.34 2.50 6.75
CA LEU A 53 7.71 1.34 7.56
C LEU A 53 8.42 1.85 8.83
N ILE A 54 7.86 1.57 10.00
CA ILE A 54 8.40 2.01 11.30
C ILE A 54 8.53 0.84 12.27
N VAL A 55 9.32 1.02 13.32
CA VAL A 55 9.36 0.12 14.47
C VAL A 55 8.38 0.63 15.53
N SER A 56 7.44 -0.22 15.94
CA SER A 56 6.47 0.09 16.99
C SER A 56 7.15 0.22 18.36
N SER A 57 6.44 0.76 19.35
CA SER A 57 6.93 0.82 20.74
C SER A 57 7.22 -0.56 21.35
N ARG A 58 6.71 -1.64 20.74
CA ARG A 58 6.96 -3.03 21.15
C ARG A 58 8.10 -3.69 20.38
N GLY A 59 8.83 -2.94 19.55
CA GLY A 59 9.97 -3.45 18.78
C GLY A 59 9.61 -4.19 17.49
N SER A 60 8.33 -4.31 17.14
CA SER A 60 7.89 -4.96 15.89
C SER A 60 7.76 -3.95 14.74
N TYR A 61 8.07 -4.38 13.52
CA TYR A 61 7.83 -3.57 12.32
C TYR A 61 6.33 -3.42 12.05
N VAL A 62 5.91 -2.21 11.69
CA VAL A 62 4.54 -1.88 11.28
C VAL A 62 4.56 -0.89 10.13
N TRP A 63 3.57 -0.97 9.25
CA TRP A 63 3.33 0.07 8.25
C TRP A 63 2.51 1.18 8.87
N SER A 64 2.98 2.42 8.84
CA SER A 64 2.30 3.57 9.41
C SER A 64 1.71 4.42 8.30
N CYS A 65 0.40 4.38 8.11
CA CYS A 65 -0.34 5.23 7.19
C CYS A 65 -0.98 6.45 7.87
N LYS A 66 -0.51 6.86 9.06
CA LYS A 66 -1.14 7.92 9.87
C LYS A 66 -1.25 9.27 9.15
N ARG A 67 -0.37 9.53 8.17
CA ARG A 67 -0.37 10.76 7.36
C ARG A 67 -1.02 10.57 5.98
N CYS A 68 -1.62 9.41 5.74
CA CYS A 68 -2.31 9.15 4.49
C CYS A 68 -3.72 9.72 4.54
N GLU A 69 -4.02 10.63 3.63
CA GLU A 69 -5.36 11.16 3.43
C GLU A 69 -6.04 10.54 2.21
N TRP A 70 -5.31 9.75 1.41
CA TRP A 70 -5.73 9.38 0.06
C TRP A 70 -7.06 8.63 0.05
N VAL A 71 -7.23 7.61 0.92
CA VAL A 71 -8.49 6.84 1.03
C VAL A 71 -9.64 7.62 1.68
N HIS A 72 -9.40 8.84 2.15
CA HIS A 72 -10.38 9.71 2.79
C HIS A 72 -10.81 10.88 1.92
N ARG A 73 -10.21 11.03 0.73
CA ARG A 73 -10.66 12.00 -0.27
C ARG A 73 -11.81 11.39 -1.04
N LYS A 74 -12.90 12.16 -1.17
CA LYS A 74 -14.16 11.68 -1.75
C LYS A 74 -13.95 11.10 -3.15
N GLU A 75 -13.20 11.79 -3.99
CA GLU A 75 -12.90 11.37 -5.36
C GLU A 75 -12.20 10.01 -5.41
N ASN A 76 -11.29 9.73 -4.47
CA ASN A 76 -10.59 8.45 -4.42
C ASN A 76 -11.49 7.35 -3.84
N VAL A 77 -12.35 7.67 -2.87
CA VAL A 77 -13.35 6.71 -2.34
C VAL A 77 -14.28 6.26 -3.45
N GLU A 78 -14.80 7.21 -4.23
CA GLU A 78 -15.67 6.92 -5.38
C GLU A 78 -14.96 6.02 -6.41
N GLU A 79 -13.70 6.31 -6.72
CA GLU A 79 -12.88 5.50 -7.64
C GLU A 79 -12.63 4.08 -7.11
N ILE A 80 -12.30 3.94 -5.82
CA ILE A 80 -12.10 2.63 -5.17
C ILE A 80 -13.40 1.82 -5.25
N VAL A 81 -14.55 2.42 -4.89
CA VAL A 81 -15.84 1.73 -4.92
C VAL A 81 -16.21 1.33 -6.35
N ALA A 82 -16.01 2.21 -7.33
CA ALA A 82 -16.26 1.90 -8.74
C ALA A 82 -15.40 0.73 -9.23
N TYR A 83 -14.11 0.75 -8.91
CA TYR A 83 -13.17 -0.33 -9.26
C TYR A 83 -13.63 -1.67 -8.70
N PHE A 84 -13.88 -1.75 -7.39
CA PHE A 84 -14.24 -3.01 -6.73
C PHE A 84 -15.67 -3.47 -7.05
N SER A 85 -16.57 -2.58 -7.48
CA SER A 85 -17.92 -2.95 -7.92
C SER A 85 -17.94 -3.81 -9.18
N SER A 86 -16.85 -3.86 -9.94
CA SER A 86 -16.70 -4.76 -11.09
C SER A 86 -16.37 -6.21 -10.70
N PHE A 87 -16.07 -6.49 -9.43
CA PHE A 87 -15.69 -7.81 -8.95
C PHE A 87 -16.81 -8.47 -8.13
N PRO A 88 -17.02 -9.79 -8.24
CA PRO A 88 -17.88 -10.51 -7.32
C PRO A 88 -17.34 -10.39 -5.88
N LYS A 89 -18.22 -10.13 -4.90
CA LYS A 89 -17.84 -10.00 -3.48
C LYS A 89 -17.06 -11.22 -2.97
N GLN A 90 -17.41 -12.43 -3.43
CA GLN A 90 -16.69 -13.65 -3.06
C GLN A 90 -15.21 -13.62 -3.50
N VAL A 91 -14.92 -13.14 -4.72
CA VAL A 91 -13.54 -12.98 -5.22
C VAL A 91 -12.76 -12.03 -4.31
N ILE A 92 -13.37 -10.91 -3.90
CA ILE A 92 -12.73 -9.93 -3.01
C ILE A 92 -12.43 -10.54 -1.63
N VAL A 93 -13.36 -11.33 -1.07
CA VAL A 93 -13.19 -11.98 0.25
C VAL A 93 -12.10 -13.06 0.23
N GLU A 94 -12.00 -13.83 -0.85
CA GLU A 94 -11.01 -14.91 -0.99
C GLU A 94 -9.61 -14.38 -1.38
N SER A 95 -9.49 -13.08 -1.66
CA SER A 95 -8.26 -12.47 -2.14
C SER A 95 -7.24 -12.18 -1.04
N GLY A 96 -5.97 -12.23 -1.43
CA GLY A 96 -4.84 -11.91 -0.56
C GLY A 96 -4.31 -10.48 -0.74
N TRP A 97 -3.27 -10.15 0.03
CA TRP A 97 -2.58 -8.86 -0.01
C TRP A 97 -2.19 -8.42 -1.43
N GLU A 98 -1.67 -9.34 -2.25
CA GLU A 98 -1.18 -9.01 -3.59
C GLU A 98 -2.31 -8.50 -4.51
N PHE A 99 -3.53 -9.05 -4.40
CA PHE A 99 -4.68 -8.58 -5.18
C PHE A 99 -4.99 -7.11 -4.87
N PHE A 100 -5.07 -6.74 -3.58
CA PHE A 100 -5.32 -5.35 -3.18
C PHE A 100 -4.14 -4.43 -3.55
N SER A 101 -2.91 -4.93 -3.46
CA SER A 101 -1.72 -4.19 -3.89
C SER A 101 -1.75 -3.87 -5.39
N LYS A 102 -2.16 -4.83 -6.23
CA LYS A 102 -2.32 -4.64 -7.68
C LYS A 102 -3.48 -3.71 -8.00
N ALA A 103 -4.63 -3.90 -7.36
CA ALA A 103 -5.78 -3.02 -7.51
C ALA A 103 -5.44 -1.56 -7.19
N LEU A 104 -4.67 -1.32 -6.11
CA LEU A 104 -4.20 0.02 -5.79
C LEU A 104 -3.33 0.62 -6.92
N GLN A 105 -2.45 -0.19 -7.53
CA GLN A 105 -1.61 0.27 -8.63
C GLN A 105 -2.42 0.57 -9.89
N GLU A 106 -3.41 -0.26 -10.21
CA GLU A 106 -4.33 0.00 -11.32
C GLU A 106 -5.12 1.29 -11.12
N ILE A 107 -5.65 1.52 -9.91
CA ILE A 107 -6.33 2.77 -9.57
C ILE A 107 -5.38 3.97 -9.69
N LEU A 108 -4.17 3.88 -9.12
CA LEU A 108 -3.24 5.02 -9.09
C LEU A 108 -2.58 5.33 -10.44
N PHE A 109 -2.33 4.32 -11.27
CA PHE A 109 -1.45 4.42 -12.44
C PHE A 109 -2.08 3.91 -13.74
N GLY A 110 -3.31 3.38 -13.68
CA GLY A 110 -3.98 2.73 -14.81
C GLY A 110 -3.41 1.35 -15.17
N SER A 111 -2.41 0.85 -14.44
CA SER A 111 -1.80 -0.47 -14.67
C SER A 111 -1.01 -0.95 -13.45
N GLU A 112 -0.86 -2.27 -13.32
CA GLU A 112 0.13 -2.88 -12.43
C GLU A 112 1.54 -2.53 -12.93
N VAL A 113 2.36 -1.92 -12.07
CA VAL A 113 3.75 -1.56 -12.40
C VAL A 113 4.78 -2.36 -11.60
N GLY A 114 4.35 -2.92 -10.46
CA GLY A 114 5.05 -3.98 -9.77
C GLY A 114 5.05 -5.27 -10.58
N TYR A 115 5.86 -6.23 -10.17
CA TYR A 115 5.98 -7.49 -10.90
C TYR A 115 6.42 -8.62 -9.99
N ARG A 116 6.07 -9.85 -10.39
CA ARG A 116 6.46 -11.07 -9.66
C ARG A 116 7.90 -11.47 -9.95
N ILE A 117 8.54 -12.04 -8.93
CA ILE A 117 9.83 -12.72 -9.01
C ILE A 117 9.66 -14.08 -8.33
N GLY A 118 9.37 -15.11 -9.12
CA GLY A 118 8.96 -16.40 -8.60
C GLY A 118 7.69 -16.28 -7.73
N LYS A 119 7.77 -16.65 -6.45
CA LYS A 119 6.64 -16.48 -5.49
C LYS A 119 6.63 -15.12 -4.81
N SER A 120 7.65 -14.30 -5.01
CA SER A 120 7.79 -12.98 -4.41
C SER A 120 7.22 -11.89 -5.31
N TYR A 121 6.98 -10.71 -4.74
CA TYR A 121 6.42 -9.55 -5.45
C TYR A 121 7.26 -8.30 -5.24
N ASN A 122 7.72 -7.68 -6.32
CA ASN A 122 8.45 -6.41 -6.28
C ASN A 122 7.49 -5.23 -6.49
N ILE A 123 7.28 -4.42 -5.44
CA ILE A 123 6.46 -3.21 -5.48
C ILE A 123 7.30 -1.93 -5.52
N MET A 124 8.63 -2.04 -5.62
CA MET A 124 9.52 -0.89 -5.77
C MET A 124 9.15 0.04 -6.95
N PRO A 125 8.78 -0.46 -8.16
CA PRO A 125 8.38 0.41 -9.26
C PRO A 125 7.21 1.35 -8.92
N ALA A 126 6.22 0.89 -8.16
CA ALA A 126 5.09 1.71 -7.72
C ALA A 126 5.53 2.86 -6.79
N ASN A 127 6.55 2.64 -5.96
CA ASN A 127 7.13 3.69 -5.13
C ASN A 127 7.86 4.74 -5.98
N PHE A 128 8.56 4.31 -7.04
CA PHE A 128 9.34 5.19 -7.90
C PHE A 128 8.48 6.09 -8.80
N LYS A 129 7.24 5.70 -9.10
CA LYS A 129 6.30 6.54 -9.88
C LYS A 129 6.00 7.89 -9.23
N PHE A 130 6.15 8.01 -7.92
CA PHE A 130 5.93 9.26 -7.18
C PHE A 130 7.20 10.09 -6.97
N ALA A 131 8.35 9.63 -7.46
CA ALA A 131 9.65 10.19 -7.13
C ALA A 131 10.45 10.54 -8.39
N LYS A 132 11.40 11.47 -8.25
CA LYS A 132 12.39 11.74 -9.30
C LYS A 132 13.56 10.79 -9.12
N CYS A 133 13.83 9.96 -10.10
CA CYS A 133 14.81 8.88 -10.00
C CYS A 133 16.04 9.10 -10.89
N ARG A 134 17.20 8.65 -10.42
CA ARG A 134 18.42 8.49 -11.22
C ARG A 134 18.99 7.09 -11.04
N LYS A 135 19.66 6.58 -12.08
CA LYS A 135 20.37 5.31 -12.00
C LYS A 135 21.60 5.45 -11.09
N VAL A 136 21.90 4.38 -10.36
CA VAL A 136 23.09 4.26 -9.52
C VAL A 136 23.71 2.87 -9.72
N ASP A 137 25.01 2.75 -9.50
CA ASP A 137 25.75 1.51 -9.78
C ASP A 137 25.44 0.39 -8.78
N SER A 138 25.06 0.76 -7.55
CA SER A 138 24.74 -0.20 -6.50
C SER A 138 23.72 0.38 -5.52
N GLY A 139 23.03 -0.52 -4.83
CA GLY A 139 22.10 -0.18 -3.77
C GLY A 139 21.68 -1.42 -3.00
N SER A 140 20.75 -1.21 -2.09
CA SER A 140 20.05 -2.26 -1.34
C SER A 140 18.58 -1.87 -1.22
N PHE A 141 17.76 -2.86 -0.92
CA PHE A 141 16.33 -2.73 -0.72
C PHE A 141 15.88 -3.66 0.40
N LEU A 142 14.61 -3.55 0.80
CA LEU A 142 14.05 -4.36 1.86
C LEU A 142 13.28 -5.53 1.27
N MET A 143 13.50 -6.73 1.82
CA MET A 143 12.62 -7.87 1.68
C MET A 143 11.73 -7.98 2.92
N ILE A 144 10.44 -8.23 2.72
CA ILE A 144 9.43 -8.26 3.77
C ILE A 144 8.67 -9.58 3.72
N LYS A 145 8.61 -10.28 4.85
CA LYS A 145 7.69 -11.41 5.04
C LYS A 145 6.40 -10.90 5.68
N LEU A 146 5.30 -11.11 4.99
CA LEU A 146 3.96 -10.73 5.43
C LEU A 146 3.13 -11.99 5.69
N SER A 147 2.50 -12.07 6.86
CA SER A 147 1.43 -13.03 7.15
C SER A 147 0.15 -12.25 7.38
N ASP A 148 -0.83 -12.44 6.51
CA ASP A 148 -2.06 -11.64 6.44
C ASP A 148 -1.82 -10.14 6.23
N ILE A 149 -1.70 -9.39 7.33
CA ILE A 149 -1.37 -7.95 7.37
C ILE A 149 -0.26 -7.64 8.39
N ARG A 150 0.30 -8.67 9.03
CA ARG A 150 1.36 -8.56 10.02
C ARG A 150 2.71 -8.75 9.35
N ILE A 151 3.61 -7.80 9.61
CA ILE A 151 4.99 -7.85 9.15
C ILE A 151 5.75 -8.75 10.11
N GLU A 152 6.12 -9.94 9.65
CA GLU A 152 6.86 -10.94 10.44
C GLU A 152 8.36 -10.68 10.40
N GLU A 153 8.86 -10.26 9.23
CA GLU A 153 10.27 -10.13 8.98
C GLU A 153 10.53 -8.96 8.03
N VAL A 154 11.61 -8.23 8.30
CA VAL A 154 12.18 -7.21 7.43
C VAL A 154 13.69 -7.43 7.40
N ARG A 155 14.25 -7.61 6.21
CA ARG A 155 15.71 -7.71 6.01
C ARG A 155 16.13 -6.81 4.86
N GLU A 156 17.28 -6.17 5.02
CA GLU A 156 17.93 -5.48 3.91
C GLU A 156 18.71 -6.49 3.05
N THR A 157 18.63 -6.33 1.74
CA THR A 157 19.28 -7.20 0.76
C THR A 157 19.66 -6.43 -0.50
N ARG A 158 20.48 -7.05 -1.34
CA ARG A 158 20.77 -6.59 -2.71
C ARG A 158 20.24 -7.54 -3.78
N GLU A 159 19.80 -8.71 -3.36
CA GLU A 159 19.39 -9.81 -4.22
C GLU A 159 17.91 -10.12 -4.03
N PHE A 160 17.28 -10.50 -5.13
CA PHE A 160 15.92 -11.00 -5.09
C PHE A 160 15.90 -12.45 -4.63
N SER A 161 14.84 -12.82 -3.93
CA SER A 161 14.50 -14.18 -3.51
C SER A 161 13.14 -14.55 -4.10
N ASP A 162 12.93 -15.82 -4.41
CA ASP A 162 11.65 -16.36 -4.90
C ASP A 162 10.81 -17.03 -3.78
N GLU A 163 11.19 -16.85 -2.52
CA GLU A 163 10.60 -17.53 -1.35
C GLU A 163 9.33 -16.85 -0.77
N GLY A 164 8.66 -16.03 -1.58
CA GLY A 164 7.41 -15.36 -1.20
C GLY A 164 7.63 -14.21 -0.24
N PHE A 165 8.50 -13.28 -0.65
CA PHE A 165 8.74 -11.99 -0.01
C PHE A 165 8.10 -10.85 -0.81
N ILE A 166 7.91 -9.70 -0.15
CA ILE A 166 7.56 -8.44 -0.79
C ILE A 166 8.82 -7.57 -0.80
N PHE A 167 9.21 -7.05 -1.96
CA PHE A 167 10.37 -6.16 -2.08
C PHE A 167 9.94 -4.70 -2.16
N ILE A 168 10.48 -3.87 -1.27
CA ILE A 168 10.19 -2.43 -1.19
C ILE A 168 11.51 -1.65 -1.14
N PRO A 169 11.55 -0.37 -1.54
CA PRO A 169 12.80 0.39 -1.52
C PRO A 169 13.29 0.57 -0.08
N LEU A 170 14.60 0.67 0.09
CA LEU A 170 15.16 1.21 1.32
C LEU A 170 14.86 2.71 1.38
N LYS A 171 14.32 3.20 2.50
CA LYS A 171 14.02 4.62 2.69
C LYS A 171 14.94 5.26 3.71
N SER A 172 15.58 6.37 3.33
CA SER A 172 16.35 7.23 4.23
C SER A 172 15.92 8.69 4.06
N GLY A 173 15.18 9.22 5.03
CA GLY A 173 14.53 10.53 4.91
C GLY A 173 13.53 10.57 3.75
N LYS A 174 13.79 11.43 2.76
CA LYS A 174 13.02 11.53 1.50
C LYS A 174 13.58 10.68 0.36
N LYS A 175 14.73 10.05 0.57
CA LYS A 175 15.39 9.24 -0.45
C LYS A 175 14.89 7.80 -0.40
N LEU A 176 14.67 7.24 -1.57
CA LEU A 176 14.40 5.83 -1.80
C LEU A 176 15.55 5.23 -2.60
N ILE A 177 16.04 4.07 -2.18
CA ILE A 177 17.01 3.28 -2.95
C ILE A 177 16.40 1.91 -3.19
N GLY A 178 16.47 1.41 -4.41
CA GLY A 178 16.00 0.06 -4.71
C GLY A 178 16.23 -0.31 -6.17
N HIS A 179 15.54 -1.34 -6.64
CA HIS A 179 15.76 -1.92 -7.96
C HIS A 179 14.46 -1.96 -8.77
N ASN A 180 14.48 -1.48 -10.01
CA ASN A 180 13.29 -1.46 -10.87
C ASN A 180 13.12 -2.73 -11.73
N GLY A 181 14.06 -3.66 -11.66
CA GLY A 181 14.12 -4.87 -12.48
C GLY A 181 15.27 -4.88 -13.48
N GLU A 182 15.80 -3.71 -13.80
CA GLU A 182 16.93 -3.56 -14.73
C GLU A 182 18.18 -2.96 -14.06
N SER A 183 17.97 -2.00 -13.15
CA SER A 183 19.06 -1.27 -12.50
C SER A 183 18.66 -0.78 -11.11
N PHE A 184 19.67 -0.48 -10.29
CA PHE A 184 19.46 0.26 -9.05
C PHE A 184 19.12 1.72 -9.34
N LEU A 185 18.17 2.25 -8.58
CA LEU A 185 17.71 3.63 -8.62
C LEU A 185 17.87 4.27 -7.25
N GLU A 186 18.30 5.53 -7.25
CA GLU A 186 18.10 6.46 -6.13
C GLU A 186 17.01 7.46 -6.55
N CYS A 187 15.97 7.59 -5.74
CA CYS A 187 14.84 8.48 -6.02
C CYS A 187 14.56 9.42 -4.84
N GLU A 188 14.05 10.61 -5.13
CA GLU A 188 13.62 11.60 -4.13
C GLU A 188 12.09 11.80 -4.20
N LEU A 189 11.42 11.58 -3.06
CA LEU A 189 9.96 11.70 -2.85
C LEU A 189 9.48 13.14 -2.61
#